data_AF-A0A895I4D0-F1
#
_entry.id   AF-A0A895I4D0-F1
#
_cell.length_a   1.000
_cell.length_b   1.000
_cell.length_c   1.000
_cell.angle_alpha   90.00
_cell.angle_beta   90.00
_cell.angle_gamma   90.00
#
_symmetry.space_group_name_H-M   'P 1'
#
loop_
_entity.id
_entity.type
_entity.pdbx_description
1 polymer ?
#
loop_
_entity_poly.entity_id
_entity_poly.type
_entity_poly.pdbx_seq_one_letter_code
_entity_poly.pdbx_strand_id
1 'polypeptide(L)'
;GSFSDGMPLGISGTFNFMIVFQAEHNILMHPFHMAGVAGVFGGSLFYAMNGSLGSLFSAMHGSLVTSSLIRETSEVESVNYGYKFGQEEETYNIVAAHGYFGRLIFQYASFNNSRALHFFLAAWPVIAIWLTALGVSTMAFNLNGFNFNQSVVDSEGRVINTWAD
;
A
#
# COMPACT_ATOMS: atom_id res chain seq x y z
N GLY A 1 -22.09 19.27 -8.87
CA GLY A 1 -21.54 20.63 -8.59
C GLY A 1 -22.20 21.28 -7.39
N SER A 2 -22.61 20.46 -6.43
CA SER A 2 -23.34 20.82 -5.23
C SER A 2 -22.66 20.10 -4.07
N PHE A 3 -22.75 20.65 -2.86
CA PHE A 3 -22.28 19.94 -1.66
C PHE A 3 -23.10 18.66 -1.37
N SER A 4 -24.28 18.52 -1.97
CA SER A 4 -25.08 17.27 -1.92
C SER A 4 -24.33 16.05 -2.45
N ASP A 5 -23.37 16.26 -3.35
CA ASP A 5 -22.59 15.19 -3.99
C ASP A 5 -21.34 14.85 -3.15
N GLY A 6 -21.10 15.58 -2.06
CA GLY A 6 -20.00 15.35 -1.14
C GLY A 6 -20.20 14.07 -0.31
N MET A 7 -19.09 13.47 0.13
CA MET A 7 -19.14 12.27 0.96
C MET A 7 -19.89 12.54 2.28
N PRO A 8 -20.97 11.80 2.57
CA PRO A 8 -21.70 11.97 3.84
C PRO A 8 -20.87 11.54 5.05
N LEU A 9 -21.09 12.18 6.19
CA LEU A 9 -20.42 11.87 7.46
C LEU A 9 -21.08 10.68 8.17
N GLY A 10 -20.95 9.49 7.59
CA GLY A 10 -21.45 8.25 8.19
C GLY A 10 -21.10 7.02 7.37
N ILE A 11 -21.01 5.86 8.03
CA ILE A 11 -20.51 4.60 7.43
C ILE A 11 -21.30 4.22 6.16
N SER A 12 -22.63 4.12 6.26
CA SER A 12 -23.49 3.80 5.11
C SER A 12 -23.44 4.88 4.02
N GLY A 13 -23.27 6.14 4.42
CA GLY A 13 -23.12 7.26 3.50
C GLY A 13 -21.82 7.19 2.70
N THR A 14 -20.72 6.77 3.33
CA THR A 14 -19.45 6.52 2.64
C THR A 14 -19.60 5.40 1.61
N PHE A 15 -20.27 4.29 1.94
CA PHE A 15 -20.53 3.23 0.96
C PHE A 15 -21.40 3.72 -0.21
N ASN A 16 -22.44 4.50 0.07
CA ASN A 16 -23.28 5.09 -0.96
C ASN A 16 -22.46 5.98 -1.90
N PHE A 17 -21.63 6.87 -1.35
CA PHE A 17 -20.71 7.72 -2.12
C PHE A 17 -19.81 6.87 -3.03
N MET A 18 -19.17 5.83 -2.49
CA MET A 18 -18.26 4.96 -3.26
C MET A 18 -18.96 4.27 -4.44
N ILE A 19 -20.19 3.77 -4.24
CA ILE A 19 -20.96 3.08 -5.30
C ILE A 19 -21.36 4.05 -6.41
N VAL A 20 -21.89 5.22 -6.03
CA VAL A 20 -22.27 6.27 -7.00
C VAL A 20 -21.04 6.75 -7.77
N PHE A 21 -19.93 6.98 -7.07
CA PHE A 21 -18.69 7.43 -7.69
C PHE A 21 -18.12 6.40 -8.69
N GLN A 22 -18.25 5.10 -8.41
CA GLN A 22 -17.92 4.05 -9.39
C GLN A 22 -18.83 4.09 -10.62
N ALA A 23 -20.14 4.25 -10.43
CA ALA A 23 -21.07 4.32 -11.54
C ALA A 23 -20.84 5.53 -12.45
N GLU A 24 -20.51 6.69 -11.87
CA GLU A 24 -20.32 7.94 -12.62
C GLU A 24 -18.92 8.09 -13.23
N HIS A 25 -17.89 7.56 -12.56
CA HIS A 25 -16.50 7.83 -12.92
C HIS A 25 -15.65 6.61 -13.29
N ASN A 26 -16.18 5.39 -13.12
CA ASN A 26 -15.43 4.15 -13.32
C ASN A 26 -14.08 4.15 -12.56
N ILE A 27 -14.09 4.59 -11.29
CA ILE A 27 -12.88 4.79 -10.47
C ILE A 27 -11.99 3.54 -10.37
N LEU A 28 -12.57 2.34 -10.40
CA LEU A 28 -11.80 1.09 -10.39
C LEU A 28 -10.86 0.98 -11.58
N MET A 29 -11.19 1.61 -12.72
CA MET A 29 -10.37 1.66 -13.93
C MET A 29 -9.49 2.91 -14.02
N HIS A 30 -9.42 3.73 -12.96
CA HIS A 30 -8.57 4.92 -12.93
C HIS A 30 -7.17 4.61 -12.36
N PRO A 31 -6.07 4.92 -13.09
CA PRO A 31 -4.72 4.52 -12.68
C PRO A 31 -4.27 5.13 -11.36
N PHE A 32 -4.72 6.34 -11.03
CA PHE A 32 -4.41 6.95 -9.73
C PHE A 32 -5.08 6.23 -8.56
N HIS A 33 -6.29 5.68 -8.75
CA HIS A 33 -6.93 4.86 -7.73
C HIS A 33 -6.20 3.52 -7.59
N MET A 34 -5.81 2.89 -8.70
CA MET A 34 -4.99 1.67 -8.67
C MET A 34 -3.65 1.88 -7.96
N ALA A 35 -2.97 3.00 -8.21
CA ALA A 35 -1.73 3.35 -7.50
C ALA A 35 -1.96 3.57 -6.00
N GLY A 36 -3.08 4.18 -5.64
CA GLY A 36 -3.54 4.32 -4.26
C GLY A 36 -3.74 2.98 -3.55
N VAL A 37 -4.51 2.10 -4.16
CA VAL A 37 -4.74 0.71 -3.75
C VAL A 37 -3.39 0.00 -3.61
N ALA A 38 -2.55 0.08 -4.63
CA ALA A 38 -1.21 -0.49 -4.62
C ALA A 38 -0.32 0.13 -3.54
N GLY A 39 -0.53 1.36 -3.07
CA GLY A 39 0.26 1.92 -1.99
C GLY A 39 -0.21 1.51 -0.60
N VAL A 40 -1.53 1.52 -0.38
CA VAL A 40 -2.15 1.07 0.89
C VAL A 40 -1.91 -0.43 1.10
N PHE A 41 -2.04 -1.22 0.03
CA PHE A 41 -1.65 -2.63 0.07
C PHE A 41 -0.14 -2.80 -0.04
N GLY A 42 0.56 -1.91 -0.75
CA GLY A 42 1.97 -1.98 -1.12
C GLY A 42 2.97 -1.70 -0.03
N GLY A 43 2.55 -1.72 1.25
CA GLY A 43 3.35 -2.53 2.15
C GLY A 43 3.82 -3.84 1.49
N SER A 44 2.99 -4.44 0.62
CA SER A 44 3.18 -5.63 -0.20
C SER A 44 3.85 -5.39 -1.56
N LEU A 45 5.08 -4.89 -1.58
CA LEU A 45 5.93 -5.16 -2.75
C LEU A 45 6.70 -6.48 -2.56
N PHE A 46 6.05 -7.57 -2.97
CA PHE A 46 6.65 -8.60 -3.82
C PHE A 46 5.52 -9.30 -4.61
N TYR A 47 4.86 -8.56 -5.51
CA TYR A 47 3.83 -9.10 -6.40
C TYR A 47 4.37 -10.11 -7.44
N ALA A 48 5.59 -10.64 -7.27
CA ALA A 48 6.09 -11.74 -8.08
C ALA A 48 6.03 -13.11 -7.37
N MET A 49 5.73 -13.20 -6.07
CA MET A 49 5.68 -14.48 -5.36
C MET A 49 4.62 -14.49 -4.24
N ASN A 50 3.46 -15.10 -4.52
CA ASN A 50 2.56 -15.73 -3.53
C ASN A 50 1.60 -14.85 -2.69
N GLY A 51 0.78 -14.03 -3.37
CA GLY A 51 -0.66 -13.82 -3.04
C GLY A 51 -1.11 -13.75 -1.57
N SER A 52 -0.72 -12.71 -0.83
CA SER A 52 -1.29 -12.40 0.50
C SER A 52 -1.41 -10.88 0.67
N LEU A 53 -2.61 -10.39 1.02
CA LEU A 53 -2.98 -8.96 1.09
C LEU A 53 -2.85 -8.39 2.51
N GLY A 54 -2.02 -7.36 2.70
CA GLY A 54 -1.94 -6.54 3.92
C GLY A 54 -0.80 -5.50 3.87
N SER A 55 -0.73 -4.56 4.82
CA SER A 55 0.36 -3.55 4.90
C SER A 55 1.72 -4.20 5.25
N LEU A 56 2.34 -4.87 4.27
CA LEU A 56 3.56 -5.67 4.47
C LEU A 56 4.77 -4.84 4.93
N PHE A 57 4.96 -3.57 4.58
CA PHE A 57 6.15 -2.82 5.02
C PHE A 57 6.12 -2.50 6.51
N SER A 58 4.95 -2.18 7.06
CA SER A 58 4.78 -2.02 8.51
C SER A 58 5.01 -3.36 9.23
N ALA A 59 4.41 -4.44 8.71
CA ALA A 59 4.54 -5.77 9.30
C ALA A 59 5.98 -6.32 9.17
N MET A 60 6.61 -6.13 8.01
CA MET A 60 7.98 -6.53 7.69
C MET A 60 8.98 -5.75 8.55
N HIS A 61 8.83 -4.43 8.66
CA HIS A 61 9.71 -3.64 9.50
C HIS A 61 9.58 -4.08 10.98
N GLY A 62 8.35 -4.20 11.48
CA GLY A 62 8.09 -4.67 12.84
C GLY A 62 8.65 -6.08 13.09
N SER A 63 8.49 -7.02 12.16
CA SER A 63 8.97 -8.39 12.32
C SER A 63 10.50 -8.49 12.25
N LEU A 64 11.16 -7.76 11.34
CA LEU A 64 12.62 -7.74 11.24
C LEU A 64 13.27 -7.12 12.47
N VAL A 65 12.75 -5.99 12.96
CA VAL A 65 13.23 -5.35 14.19
C VAL A 65 13.05 -6.30 15.38
N THR A 66 11.84 -6.86 15.56
CA THR A 66 11.55 -7.78 16.67
C THR A 66 12.43 -9.03 16.64
N SER A 67 12.70 -9.58 15.44
CA SER A 67 13.55 -10.78 15.28
C SER A 67 15.04 -10.55 15.56
N SER A 68 15.48 -9.30 15.67
CA SER A 68 16.89 -8.92 15.80
C SER A 68 17.19 -8.10 17.05
N LEU A 69 16.26 -8.07 18.01
CA LEU A 69 16.47 -7.45 19.31
C LEU A 69 17.69 -8.05 20.02
N ILE A 70 18.50 -7.20 20.64
CA ILE A 70 19.62 -7.63 21.47
C ILE A 70 19.04 -8.17 22.79
N ARG A 71 19.56 -9.32 23.26
CA ARG A 71 19.05 -9.95 24.49
C ARG A 71 19.54 -9.17 25.71
N GLU A 72 18.64 -8.38 26.29
CA GLU A 72 18.88 -7.60 27.52
C GLU A 72 18.03 -8.09 28.71
N THR A 73 17.17 -9.09 28.51
CA THR A 73 16.27 -9.64 29.52
C THR A 73 16.38 -11.15 29.67
N SER A 74 15.89 -11.66 30.79
CA SER A 74 15.65 -13.08 31.06
C SER A 74 14.38 -13.59 30.36
N GLU A 75 14.15 -14.90 30.42
CA GLU A 75 12.98 -15.56 29.78
C GLU A 75 11.68 -15.38 30.56
N VAL A 76 11.76 -14.92 31.81
CA VAL A 76 10.60 -14.77 32.70
C VAL A 76 10.02 -13.36 32.70
N GLU A 77 10.65 -12.42 32.01
CA GLU A 77 10.23 -11.04 31.89
C GLU A 77 10.00 -10.64 30.42
N SER A 78 9.24 -9.57 30.20
CA SER A 78 8.98 -9.09 28.84
C SER A 78 10.25 -8.51 28.21
N VAL A 79 10.53 -8.87 26.95
CA VAL A 79 11.65 -8.34 26.16
C VAL A 79 11.60 -6.82 26.03
N ASN A 80 10.41 -6.21 26.10
CA ASN A 80 10.25 -4.75 26.06
C ASN A 80 10.99 -4.04 27.19
N TYR A 81 11.20 -4.69 28.35
CA TYR A 81 11.95 -4.11 29.46
C TYR A 81 13.45 -3.96 29.17
N GLY A 82 13.96 -4.62 28.13
CA GLY A 82 15.33 -4.48 27.66
C GLY A 82 15.63 -3.10 27.07
N TYR A 83 14.62 -2.43 26.49
CA TYR A 83 14.75 -1.05 26.04
C TYR A 83 14.51 -0.05 27.18
N LYS A 84 15.39 0.95 27.30
CA LYS A 84 15.22 2.10 28.18
C LYS A 84 14.98 3.36 27.35
N PHE A 85 13.95 4.11 27.72
CA PHE A 85 13.62 5.36 27.04
C PHE A 85 14.80 6.34 27.12
N GLY A 86 15.27 6.80 25.96
CA GLY A 86 16.40 7.74 25.84
C GLY A 86 17.79 7.10 25.87
N GLN A 87 17.91 5.77 25.79
CA GLN A 87 19.22 5.12 25.62
C GLN A 87 19.90 5.55 24.31
N GLU A 88 21.23 5.63 24.33
CA GLU A 88 22.03 6.04 23.17
C GLU A 88 22.23 4.91 22.16
N GLU A 89 22.32 3.66 22.63
CA GLU A 89 22.59 2.49 21.80
C GLU A 89 21.32 1.95 21.13
N GLU A 90 21.48 1.44 19.91
CA GLU A 90 20.40 0.79 19.16
C GLU A 90 19.93 -0.51 19.83
N THR A 91 18.62 -0.72 19.90
CA THR A 91 18.03 -1.88 20.61
C THR A 91 18.03 -3.19 19.80
N TYR A 92 18.40 -3.14 18.53
CA TYR A 92 18.38 -4.28 17.61
C TYR A 92 19.58 -4.26 16.66
N ASN A 93 19.93 -5.42 16.12
CA ASN A 93 21.04 -5.56 15.20
C ASN A 93 20.58 -5.45 13.73
N ILE A 94 20.72 -4.25 13.15
CA ILE A 94 20.35 -4.00 11.74
C ILE A 94 21.13 -4.86 10.74
N VAL A 95 22.39 -5.23 11.04
CA VAL A 95 23.19 -6.09 10.16
C VAL A 95 22.62 -7.51 10.12
N ALA A 96 22.15 -8.02 11.27
CA ALA A 96 21.47 -9.30 11.34
C ALA A 96 20.14 -9.28 10.59
N ALA A 97 19.33 -8.24 10.77
CA ALA A 97 18.07 -8.04 10.04
C ALA A 97 18.29 -7.95 8.52
N HIS A 98 19.26 -7.13 8.09
CA HIS A 98 19.64 -6.99 6.69
C HIS A 98 20.12 -8.33 6.10
N GLY A 99 20.96 -9.06 6.83
CA GLY A 99 21.49 -10.36 6.42
C GLY A 99 20.42 -11.46 6.36
N TYR A 100 19.39 -11.42 7.19
CA TYR A 100 18.23 -12.31 7.09
C TYR A 100 17.41 -11.98 5.84
N PHE A 101 16.96 -10.72 5.70
CA PHE A 101 16.08 -10.32 4.61
C PHE A 101 16.75 -10.42 3.24
N GLY A 102 18.04 -10.07 3.16
CA GLY A 102 18.85 -10.18 1.94
C GLY A 102 19.05 -11.62 1.47
N ARG A 103 18.99 -12.62 2.38
CA ARG A 103 18.98 -14.05 2.01
C ARG A 103 17.59 -14.56 1.67
N LEU A 104 16.54 -14.00 2.28
CA LEU A 104 15.16 -14.40 2.04
C LEU A 104 14.69 -14.04 0.62
N ILE A 105 15.09 -12.86 0.11
CA ILE A 105 14.67 -12.35 -1.19
C ILE A 105 15.87 -12.25 -2.16
N PHE A 106 16.68 -11.21 -2.03
CA PHE A 106 18.01 -11.07 -2.65
C PHE A 106 18.73 -9.88 -2.02
N GLN A 107 20.07 -9.91 -1.98
CA GLN A 107 20.87 -8.98 -1.17
C GLN A 107 20.61 -7.49 -1.48
N TYR A 108 20.40 -7.15 -2.75
CA TYR A 108 20.15 -5.77 -3.20
C TYR A 108 18.73 -5.26 -2.90
N ALA A 109 17.78 -6.12 -2.55
CA ALA A 109 16.43 -5.70 -2.14
C ALA A 109 16.35 -5.29 -0.66
N SER A 110 17.42 -5.49 0.11
CA SER A 110 17.43 -5.21 1.55
C SER A 110 18.10 -3.87 1.85
N PHE A 111 17.50 -3.09 2.75
CA PHE A 111 18.08 -1.83 3.22
C PHE A 111 19.20 -2.13 4.23
N ASN A 112 20.40 -1.62 3.98
CA ASN A 112 21.51 -1.61 4.93
C ASN A 112 21.69 -0.24 5.61
N ASN A 113 20.92 0.77 5.19
CA ASN A 113 20.90 2.12 5.75
C ASN A 113 19.54 2.40 6.38
N SER A 114 19.52 2.55 7.70
CA SER A 114 18.30 2.83 8.48
C SER A 114 17.57 4.10 8.00
N ARG A 115 18.29 5.17 7.63
CA ARG A 115 17.67 6.41 7.17
C ARG A 115 16.92 6.23 5.86
N ALA A 116 17.52 5.50 4.92
CA ALA A 116 16.89 5.19 3.63
C ALA A 116 15.66 4.30 3.80
N LEU A 117 15.74 3.30 4.70
CA LEU A 117 14.60 2.46 5.07
C LEU A 117 13.43 3.30 5.60
N HIS A 118 13.66 4.12 6.62
CA HIS A 118 12.60 4.91 7.25
C HIS A 118 12.04 5.99 6.32
N PHE A 119 12.89 6.59 5.48
CA PHE A 119 12.42 7.49 4.43
C PHE A 119 11.49 6.78 3.45
N PHE A 120 11.84 5.57 3.02
CA PHE A 120 11.00 4.77 2.14
C PHE A 120 9.67 4.38 2.80
N LEU A 121 9.70 3.93 4.06
CA LEU A 121 8.50 3.62 4.85
C LEU A 121 7.54 4.81 4.96
N ALA A 122 8.06 6.03 5.03
CA ALA A 122 7.26 7.25 5.04
C ALA A 122 6.76 7.64 3.64
N ALA A 123 7.66 7.65 2.65
CA ALA A 123 7.37 8.13 1.30
C ALA A 123 6.33 7.27 0.57
N TRP A 124 6.42 5.94 0.71
CA TRP A 124 5.56 4.99 -0.01
C TRP A 124 4.05 5.25 0.19
N PRO A 125 3.51 5.18 1.42
CA PRO A 125 2.08 5.40 1.63
C PRO A 125 1.68 6.86 1.33
N VAL A 126 2.55 7.84 1.60
CA VAL A 126 2.25 9.26 1.36
C VAL A 126 2.03 9.54 -0.13
N ILE A 127 2.96 9.10 -0.99
CA ILE A 127 2.87 9.30 -2.44
C ILE A 127 1.62 8.61 -3.00
N ALA A 128 1.30 7.41 -2.52
CA ALA A 128 0.13 6.69 -3.00
C ALA A 128 -1.19 7.40 -2.64
N ILE A 129 -1.31 7.91 -1.41
CA ILE A 129 -2.49 8.68 -0.99
C ILE A 129 -2.59 10.01 -1.77
N TRP A 130 -1.46 10.66 -2.07
CA TRP A 130 -1.46 11.83 -2.95
C TRP A 130 -2.02 11.50 -4.33
N LEU A 131 -1.62 10.37 -4.93
CA LEU A 131 -2.18 9.93 -6.21
C LEU A 131 -3.69 9.69 -6.11
N THR A 132 -4.18 8.96 -5.11
CA THR A 132 -5.63 8.76 -4.92
C THR A 132 -6.38 10.08 -4.80
N ALA A 133 -5.85 11.03 -4.01
CA ALA A 133 -6.45 12.34 -3.82
C ALA A 133 -6.49 13.15 -5.13
N LEU A 134 -5.41 13.09 -5.92
CA LEU A 134 -5.38 13.66 -7.26
C LEU A 134 -6.41 13.00 -8.18
N GLY A 135 -6.58 11.68 -8.12
CA GLY A 135 -7.59 10.95 -8.91
C GLY A 135 -9.01 11.42 -8.63
N VAL A 136 -9.40 11.53 -7.35
CA VAL A 136 -10.72 12.07 -6.97
C VAL A 136 -10.85 13.52 -7.45
N SER A 137 -9.78 14.32 -7.33
CA SER A 137 -9.77 15.73 -7.77
C SER A 137 -9.91 15.89 -9.28
N THR A 138 -9.34 15.00 -10.10
CA THR A 138 -9.48 15.04 -11.56
C THR A 138 -10.84 14.52 -12.03
N MET A 139 -11.36 13.47 -11.37
CA MET A 139 -12.70 12.95 -11.66
C MET A 139 -13.81 13.95 -11.30
N ALA A 140 -13.57 14.87 -10.35
CA ALA A 140 -14.48 16.00 -10.11
C ALA A 140 -14.69 16.92 -11.35
N PHE A 141 -13.77 16.87 -12.31
CA PHE A 141 -13.88 17.52 -13.62
C PHE A 141 -14.20 16.53 -14.76
N ASN A 142 -14.74 15.36 -14.42
CA ASN A 142 -15.16 14.30 -15.35
C ASN A 142 -14.03 13.70 -16.20
N LEU A 143 -12.78 13.79 -15.75
CA LEU A 143 -11.68 12.99 -16.30
C LEU A 143 -11.69 11.61 -15.63
N ASN A 144 -12.46 10.70 -16.24
CA ASN A 144 -12.84 9.41 -15.67
C ASN A 144 -11.79 8.30 -15.90
N GLY A 145 -12.03 7.13 -15.30
CA GLY A 145 -11.22 5.93 -15.53
C GLY A 145 -11.28 5.44 -16.99
N PHE A 146 -10.39 4.50 -17.33
CA PHE A 146 -10.38 3.94 -18.68
C PHE A 146 -11.73 3.36 -19.07
N ASN A 147 -12.12 3.56 -20.32
CA ASN A 147 -13.31 2.98 -20.92
C ASN A 147 -12.88 2.07 -22.07
N PHE A 148 -13.09 0.77 -21.88
CA PHE A 148 -12.76 -0.25 -22.88
C PHE A 148 -14.01 -0.99 -23.39
N ASN A 149 -15.19 -0.38 -23.24
CA ASN A 149 -16.44 -0.98 -23.69
C ASN A 149 -16.36 -1.30 -25.19
N GLN A 150 -16.63 -2.56 -25.55
CA GLN A 150 -16.62 -3.08 -26.91
C GLN A 150 -15.30 -2.87 -27.65
N SER A 151 -14.17 -2.82 -26.92
CA SER A 151 -12.85 -2.55 -27.52
C SER A 151 -12.28 -3.72 -28.33
N VAL A 152 -12.85 -4.92 -28.21
CA VAL A 152 -12.41 -6.11 -28.95
C VAL A 152 -13.49 -6.52 -29.95
N VAL A 153 -13.11 -6.59 -31.22
CA VAL A 153 -13.98 -7.00 -32.33
C VAL A 153 -13.34 -8.10 -33.16
N ASP A 154 -14.15 -9.00 -33.70
CA ASP A 154 -13.70 -10.02 -34.65
C ASP A 154 -13.54 -9.44 -36.08
N SER A 155 -13.09 -10.28 -37.02
CA SER A 155 -12.93 -9.89 -38.43
C SER A 155 -14.24 -9.56 -39.14
N GLU A 156 -15.39 -9.92 -38.56
CA GLU A 156 -16.72 -9.61 -39.07
C GLU A 156 -17.34 -8.37 -38.40
N GLY A 157 -16.60 -7.71 -37.49
CA GLY A 157 -17.06 -6.53 -36.76
C GLY A 157 -18.01 -6.84 -35.60
N ARG A 158 -18.10 -8.10 -35.15
CA ARG A 158 -18.89 -8.48 -33.98
C ARG A 158 -18.08 -8.20 -32.71
N VAL A 159 -18.74 -7.65 -31.70
CA VAL A 159 -18.13 -7.38 -30.40
C VAL A 159 -17.83 -8.69 -29.67
N ILE A 160 -16.63 -8.79 -29.13
CA ILE A 160 -16.22 -9.85 -28.21
C ILE A 160 -16.10 -9.22 -26.82
N ASN A 161 -17.02 -9.55 -25.92
CA ASN A 161 -17.01 -8.99 -24.57
C ASN A 161 -15.77 -9.41 -23.78
N THR A 162 -15.35 -8.52 -22.90
CA THR A 162 -14.24 -8.64 -21.95
C THR A 162 -14.75 -8.42 -20.52
N TRP A 163 -13.86 -8.49 -19.53
CA TRP A 163 -14.21 -8.13 -18.15
C TRP A 163 -14.52 -6.64 -17.95
N ALA A 164 -14.23 -5.80 -18.95
CA ALA A 164 -14.56 -4.38 -18.91
C ALA A 164 -16.01 -4.10 -19.35
N ASP A 165 -16.66 -5.05 -20.05
CA ASP A 165 -18.05 -4.96 -20.53
C ASP A 165 -19.05 -5.47 -19.49
#